data_AF-A0A158AK08-F1
#
_entry.id   AF-A0A158AK08-F1
#
_cell.length_a   1.000
_cell.length_b   1.000
_cell.length_c   1.000
_cell.angle_alpha   90.00
_cell.angle_beta   90.00
_cell.angle_gamma   90.00
#
_symmetry.space_group_name_H-M   'P 1'
#
loop_
_entity.id
_entity.type
_entity.pdbx_description
1 polymer ?
#
loop_
_entity_poly.entity_id
_entity_poly.type
_entity_poly.pdbx_seq_one_letter_code
_entity_poly.pdbx_strand_id
1 'polypeptide(L)'
;MLPAPDTPGGHELLQHLVVEGLRGQLRIGNLLTGQLYVALDMFPKAARASVDVHGNPIELPTVPNTLDELQVQVADIARKLNQVPFDRIGANLNGALENANRLFGHMDTEVVPQARDALAAAQKTFGTAESTLLQTAPMQSDIQDAMQELTRTLQSLNTLADYLERHPQALLFGKQGDKP
;
A
#
# COMPACT_ATOMS: atom_id res chain seq x y z
N MET A 1 46.38 34.56 25.70
CA MET A 1 45.54 35.76 25.91
C MET A 1 44.59 35.86 24.74
N LEU A 2 43.29 36.03 24.98
CA LEU A 2 42.36 36.32 23.89
C LEU A 2 42.67 37.71 23.34
N PRO A 3 42.62 37.92 22.01
CA PRO A 3 42.79 39.24 21.41
C PRO A 3 41.68 40.18 21.91
N ALA A 4 42.00 41.48 22.03
CA ALA A 4 41.02 42.46 22.46
C ALA A 4 39.90 42.61 21.39
N PRO A 5 38.64 42.85 21.81
CA PRO A 5 37.55 43.17 20.89
C PRO A 5 37.93 44.41 20.06
N ASP A 6 37.45 44.46 18.81
CA ASP A 6 37.69 45.54 17.83
C ASP A 6 39.14 45.74 17.36
N THR A 7 40.01 44.76 17.62
CA THR A 7 41.35 44.70 17.02
C THR A 7 41.35 43.80 15.78
N PRO A 8 42.32 43.96 14.85
CA PRO A 8 42.47 43.06 13.71
C PRO A 8 42.51 41.58 14.12
N GLY A 9 43.22 41.23 15.20
CA GLY A 9 43.25 39.87 15.73
C GLY A 9 41.92 39.39 16.34
N GLY A 10 41.13 40.31 16.90
CA GLY A 10 39.77 40.00 17.39
C GLY A 10 38.81 39.72 16.24
N HIS A 11 38.92 40.47 15.15
CA HIS A 11 38.12 40.28 13.93
C HIS A 11 38.44 38.95 13.24
N GLU A 12 39.72 38.61 13.10
CA GLU A 12 40.15 37.33 12.54
C GLU A 12 39.65 36.15 13.39
N LEU A 13 39.72 36.28 14.72
CA LEU A 13 39.19 35.26 15.62
C LEU A 13 37.68 35.10 15.44
N LEU A 14 36.92 36.19 15.36
CA LEU A 14 35.47 36.14 15.17
C LEU A 14 35.11 35.48 13.84
N GLN A 15 35.80 35.84 12.75
CA GLN A 15 35.63 35.20 11.45
C GLN A 15 35.89 33.71 11.52
N HIS A 16 36.98 33.30 12.18
CA HIS A 16 37.32 31.90 12.35
C HIS A 16 36.23 31.15 13.14
N LEU A 17 35.76 31.71 14.25
CA LEU A 17 34.68 31.11 15.04
C LEU A 17 33.39 30.96 14.24
N VAL A 18 33.02 31.96 13.42
CA VAL A 18 31.84 31.88 12.54
C VAL A 18 32.00 30.79 11.48
N VAL A 19 33.20 30.65 10.90
CA VAL A 19 33.50 29.57 9.95
C VAL A 19 33.39 28.19 10.62
N GLU A 20 33.87 28.06 11.86
CA GLU A 20 33.79 26.83 12.66
C GLU A 20 32.39 26.56 13.25
N GLY A 21 31.43 27.48 13.06
CA GLY A 21 30.02 27.24 13.37
C GLY A 21 29.44 28.09 14.50
N LEU A 22 30.08 29.18 14.91
CA LEU A 22 29.49 30.14 15.86
C LEU A 22 28.22 30.74 15.26
N ARG A 23 27.08 30.57 15.94
CA ARG A 23 25.80 31.14 15.53
C ARG A 23 25.08 31.77 16.71
N GLY A 24 24.33 32.82 16.42
CA GLY A 24 23.32 33.35 17.32
C GLY A 24 22.03 32.53 17.27
N GLN A 25 21.41 32.29 18.41
CA GLN A 25 20.10 31.65 18.50
C GLN A 25 19.28 32.33 19.59
N LEU A 26 18.01 32.62 19.30
CA LEU A 26 17.06 33.03 20.33
C LEU A 26 16.62 31.81 21.12
N ARG A 27 16.83 31.84 22.44
CA ARG A 27 16.42 30.78 23.36
C ARG A 27 15.47 31.35 24.41
N ILE A 28 14.57 30.49 24.90
CA ILE A 28 13.63 30.88 25.96
C ILE A 28 14.37 30.78 27.31
N GLY A 29 14.48 31.91 28.00
CA GLY A 29 15.05 31.97 29.34
C GLY A 29 14.02 31.64 30.42
N ASN A 30 12.75 32.00 30.19
CA ASN A 30 11.65 31.68 31.09
C ASN A 30 10.39 31.29 30.31
N LEU A 31 9.94 30.05 30.49
CA LEU A 31 8.76 29.50 29.82
C LEU A 31 7.44 30.11 30.31
N LEU A 32 7.38 30.61 31.55
CA LEU A 32 6.15 31.16 32.14
C LEU A 32 5.85 32.58 31.65
N THR A 33 6.91 33.38 31.43
CA THR A 33 6.79 34.77 30.98
C THR A 33 7.06 34.94 29.49
N GLY A 34 7.58 33.90 28.82
CA GLY A 34 8.00 33.96 27.42
C GLY A 34 9.26 34.80 27.18
N GLN A 35 10.06 35.07 28.21
CA GLN A 35 11.27 35.88 28.07
C GLN A 35 12.32 35.17 27.20
N LEU A 36 12.82 35.88 26.19
CA LEU A 36 13.85 35.42 25.27
C LEU A 36 15.23 35.98 25.64
N TYR A 37 16.28 35.24 25.31
CA TYR A 37 17.67 35.72 25.34
C TYR A 37 18.42 35.27 24.09
N VAL A 38 19.49 35.98 23.74
CA VAL A 38 20.37 35.64 22.62
C VAL A 38 21.49 34.74 23.15
N ALA A 39 21.55 33.51 22.68
CA ALA A 39 22.66 32.59 22.91
C ALA A 39 23.63 32.66 21.73
N LEU A 40 24.93 32.73 22.02
CA LEU A 40 25.99 32.51 21.04
C LEU A 40 26.61 31.14 21.34
N ASP A 41 26.52 30.21 20.39
CA ASP A 41 26.92 28.82 20.59
C ASP A 41 27.53 28.23 19.31
N MET A 42 28.21 27.09 19.44
CA MET A 42 28.88 26.41 18.33
C MET A 42 27.98 25.31 17.75
N PHE A 43 27.69 25.41 16.45
CA PHE A 43 26.83 24.47 15.73
C PHE A 43 27.63 23.75 14.63
N PRO A 44 28.20 22.56 14.90
CA PRO A 44 29.10 21.88 13.97
C PRO A 44 28.44 21.40 12.67
N LYS A 45 27.10 21.39 12.62
CA LYS A 45 26.31 21.01 11.43
C LYS A 45 25.64 22.22 10.74
N ALA A 46 25.86 23.45 11.23
CA ALA A 46 25.27 24.62 10.61
C ALA A 46 25.86 24.84 9.21
N ALA A 47 25.04 25.36 8.29
CA ALA A 47 25.52 25.74 6.96
C ALA A 47 26.66 26.77 7.09
N ARG A 48 27.67 26.66 6.22
CA ARG A 48 28.82 27.58 6.21
C ARG A 48 28.32 29.03 6.03
N ALA A 49 28.79 29.92 6.89
CA ALA A 49 28.48 31.34 6.85
C ALA A 49 29.76 32.15 7.06
N SER A 50 29.72 33.42 6.68
CA SER A 50 30.78 34.41 6.90
C SER A 50 30.22 35.60 7.67
N VAL A 51 31.10 36.38 8.28
CA VAL A 51 30.77 37.62 8.99
C VAL A 51 31.58 38.77 8.40
N ASP A 52 30.91 39.88 8.10
CA ASP A 52 31.60 41.13 7.78
C ASP A 52 31.94 41.87 9.09
N VAL A 53 33.23 41.91 9.38
CA VAL A 53 33.80 42.53 10.59
C VAL A 53 34.14 44.01 10.39
N HIS A 54 33.97 44.53 9.18
CA HIS A 54 34.16 45.94 8.87
C HIS A 54 32.82 46.69 8.75
N GLY A 55 31.71 45.97 8.70
CA GLY A 55 30.36 46.51 8.79
C GLY A 55 30.08 47.13 10.16
N ASN A 56 29.30 48.21 10.17
CA ASN A 56 28.77 48.81 11.40
C ASN A 56 27.24 48.91 11.30
N PRO A 57 26.47 48.07 12.03
CA PRO A 57 26.91 47.08 13.02
C PRO A 57 27.48 45.79 12.41
N ILE A 58 28.24 45.02 13.19
CA ILE A 58 28.65 43.65 12.84
C ILE A 58 27.41 42.74 12.90
N GLU A 59 27.12 42.02 11.81
CA GLU A 59 25.99 41.09 11.72
C GLU A 59 26.44 39.65 11.95
N LEU A 60 25.96 39.03 13.03
CA LEU A 60 26.28 37.64 13.35
C LEU A 60 25.29 36.67 12.71
N PRO A 61 25.75 35.60 12.05
CA PRO A 61 24.86 34.59 11.48
C PRO A 61 24.04 33.88 12.56
N THR A 62 22.77 33.64 12.28
CA THR A 62 21.83 33.01 13.22
C THR A 62 21.39 31.63 12.77
N VAL A 63 20.91 30.83 13.72
CA VAL A 63 20.15 29.60 13.45
C VAL A 63 18.76 29.70 14.07
N PRO A 64 17.73 29.12 13.42
CA PRO A 64 16.38 29.09 13.97
C PRO A 64 16.34 28.30 15.29
N ASN A 65 15.34 28.60 16.12
CA ASN A 65 15.08 27.87 17.35
C ASN A 65 14.27 26.59 17.03
N THR A 66 14.59 25.49 17.70
CA THR A 66 13.98 24.17 17.42
C THR A 66 12.48 24.11 17.72
N LEU A 67 11.99 24.93 18.65
CA LEU A 67 10.55 24.99 18.98
C LEU A 67 9.71 25.60 17.85
N ASP A 68 10.29 26.54 17.08
CA ASP A 68 9.60 27.16 15.95
C ASP A 68 9.48 26.16 14.79
N GLU A 69 10.55 25.39 14.55
CA GLU A 69 10.55 24.31 13.55
C GLU A 69 9.53 23.21 13.90
N LEU A 70 9.40 22.83 15.17
CA LEU A 70 8.42 21.84 15.61
C LEU A 70 6.98 22.30 15.38
N GLN A 71 6.66 23.57 15.66
CA GLN A 71 5.32 24.12 15.39
C GLN A 71 4.97 24.07 13.90
N VAL A 72 5.92 24.42 13.03
CA VAL A 72 5.75 24.34 11.58
C VAL A 72 5.51 22.89 11.14
N GLN A 73 6.29 21.93 11.64
CA GLN A 73 6.13 20.51 11.30
C GLN A 73 4.80 19.94 11.78
N VAL A 74 4.35 20.29 13.00
CA VAL A 74 3.04 19.84 13.51
C VAL A 74 1.90 20.41 12.66
N ALA A 75 2.00 21.68 12.26
CA ALA A 75 1.02 22.29 11.36
C ALA A 75 1.01 21.64 9.96
N ASP A 76 2.18 21.27 9.44
CA ASP A 76 2.31 20.52 8.17
C ASP A 76 1.68 19.13 8.27
N ILE A 77 1.90 18.40 9.37
CA ILE A 77 1.30 17.08 9.60
C ILE A 77 -0.22 17.20 9.68
N ALA A 78 -0.74 18.17 10.43
CA ALA A 78 -2.18 18.41 10.53
C ALA A 78 -2.80 18.72 9.15
N ARG A 79 -2.13 19.54 8.33
CA ARG A 79 -2.56 19.83 6.95
C ARG A 79 -2.55 18.58 6.07
N LYS A 80 -1.50 17.76 6.13
CA LYS A 80 -1.41 16.51 5.35
C LYS A 80 -2.48 15.50 5.77
N LEU A 81 -2.76 15.38 7.08
CA LEU A 81 -3.80 14.49 7.58
C LEU A 81 -5.20 14.91 7.09
N ASN A 82 -5.48 16.21 7.06
CA ASN A 82 -6.73 16.76 6.51
C ASN A 82 -6.89 16.53 5.01
N GLN A 83 -5.80 16.25 4.29
CA GLN A 83 -5.84 15.95 2.85
C GLN A 83 -6.13 14.47 2.55
N VAL A 84 -6.14 13.59 3.56
CA VAL A 84 -6.46 12.17 3.35
C VAL A 84 -7.95 12.05 3.02
N PRO A 85 -8.32 11.59 1.81
CA PRO A 85 -9.71 11.57 1.37
C PRO A 85 -10.42 10.30 1.89
N PHE A 86 -10.67 10.22 3.19
CA PHE A 86 -11.32 9.07 3.83
C PHE A 86 -12.68 8.74 3.20
N ASP A 87 -13.43 9.75 2.77
CA ASP A 87 -14.72 9.57 2.07
C ASP A 87 -14.56 8.77 0.76
N ARG A 88 -13.51 9.06 -0.02
CA ARG A 88 -13.25 8.32 -1.26
C ARG A 88 -12.81 6.90 -0.99
N ILE A 89 -12.01 6.68 0.06
CA ILE A 89 -11.58 5.34 0.46
C ILE A 89 -12.81 4.50 0.87
N GLY A 90 -13.69 5.07 1.70
CA GLY A 90 -14.95 4.43 2.09
C GLY A 90 -15.85 4.11 0.90
N ALA A 91 -16.04 5.08 0.00
CA ALA A 91 -16.86 4.90 -1.21
C ALA A 91 -16.30 3.82 -2.14
N ASN A 92 -14.97 3.80 -2.37
CA ASN A 92 -14.33 2.79 -3.20
C ASN A 92 -14.44 1.39 -2.60
N LEU A 93 -14.26 1.24 -1.28
CA LEU A 93 -14.42 -0.04 -0.60
C LEU A 93 -15.87 -0.53 -0.68
N ASN A 94 -16.84 0.35 -0.44
CA ASN A 94 -18.25 -0.01 -0.56
C ASN A 94 -18.59 -0.44 -2.01
N GLY A 95 -18.11 0.31 -3.00
CA GLY A 95 -18.28 -0.05 -4.42
C GLY A 95 -17.62 -1.38 -4.79
N ALA A 96 -16.44 -1.69 -4.24
CA ALA A 96 -15.79 -2.99 -4.43
C ALA A 96 -16.61 -4.14 -3.83
N LEU A 97 -17.17 -3.95 -2.62
CA LEU A 97 -18.03 -4.94 -1.96
C LEU A 97 -19.35 -5.15 -2.72
N GLU A 98 -19.97 -4.08 -3.21
CA GLU A 98 -21.18 -4.17 -4.04
C GLU A 98 -20.93 -4.90 -5.37
N ASN A 99 -19.80 -4.60 -6.03
CA ASN A 99 -19.38 -5.29 -7.25
C ASN A 99 -19.14 -6.79 -6.97
N ALA A 100 -18.46 -7.12 -5.88
CA ALA A 100 -18.24 -8.51 -5.48
C ALA A 100 -19.58 -9.23 -5.23
N ASN A 101 -20.48 -8.63 -4.45
CA ASN A 101 -21.80 -9.21 -4.18
C ASN A 101 -22.62 -9.45 -5.45
N ARG A 102 -22.60 -8.52 -6.42
CA ARG A 102 -23.25 -8.72 -7.71
C ARG A 102 -22.65 -9.88 -8.50
N LEU A 103 -21.32 -9.99 -8.53
CA LEU A 103 -20.65 -11.10 -9.22
C LEU A 103 -21.03 -12.45 -8.61
N PHE A 104 -21.05 -12.55 -7.28
CA PHE A 104 -21.51 -13.76 -6.58
C PHE A 104 -22.97 -14.09 -6.91
N GLY A 105 -23.86 -13.09 -6.93
CA GLY A 105 -25.26 -13.28 -7.31
C GLY A 105 -25.44 -13.81 -8.74
N HIS A 106 -24.76 -13.23 -9.73
CA HIS A 106 -24.85 -13.71 -11.12
C HIS A 106 -24.27 -15.11 -11.32
N MET A 107 -23.18 -15.46 -10.63
CA MET A 107 -22.62 -16.81 -10.69
C MET A 107 -23.59 -17.88 -10.17
N ASP A 108 -24.26 -17.60 -9.06
CA ASP A 108 -25.24 -18.51 -8.44
C ASP A 108 -26.51 -18.68 -9.29
N THR A 109 -26.98 -17.58 -9.90
CA THR A 109 -28.30 -17.54 -10.55
C THR A 109 -28.27 -17.91 -12.03
N GLU A 110 -27.20 -17.62 -12.76
CA GLU A 110 -27.17 -17.77 -14.23
C GLU A 110 -26.19 -18.86 -14.69
N VAL A 111 -24.98 -18.88 -14.15
CA VAL A 111 -23.91 -19.76 -14.67
C VAL A 111 -24.06 -21.20 -14.19
N VAL A 112 -24.35 -21.39 -12.90
CA VAL A 112 -24.49 -22.73 -12.31
C VAL A 112 -25.66 -23.51 -12.91
N PRO A 113 -26.88 -22.95 -13.05
CA PRO A 113 -28.00 -23.68 -13.63
C PRO A 113 -27.77 -24.05 -15.10
N GLN A 114 -27.24 -23.13 -15.91
CA GLN A 114 -26.95 -23.39 -17.33
C GLN A 114 -25.91 -24.50 -17.52
N ALA A 115 -24.89 -24.55 -16.66
CA ALA A 115 -23.90 -25.62 -16.68
C ALA A 115 -24.52 -26.99 -16.34
N ARG A 116 -25.43 -27.05 -15.36
CA ARG A 116 -26.17 -28.28 -15.02
C ARG A 116 -27.06 -28.74 -16.17
N ASP A 117 -27.79 -27.82 -16.79
CA ASP A 117 -28.66 -28.14 -17.92
C ASP A 117 -27.86 -28.69 -19.12
N ALA A 118 -26.69 -28.09 -19.40
CA ALA A 118 -25.79 -28.58 -20.44
C ALA A 118 -25.25 -29.99 -20.12
N LEU A 119 -24.84 -30.24 -18.87
CA LEU A 119 -24.39 -31.55 -18.40
C LEU A 119 -25.51 -32.61 -18.50
N ALA A 120 -26.74 -32.27 -18.11
CA ALA A 120 -27.89 -33.15 -18.21
C ALA A 120 -28.23 -33.48 -19.68
N ALA A 121 -28.20 -32.49 -20.56
CA ALA A 121 -28.41 -32.68 -22.00
C ALA A 121 -27.33 -33.57 -22.63
N ALA A 122 -26.07 -33.39 -22.23
CA ALA A 122 -24.96 -34.23 -22.66
C ALA A 122 -25.18 -35.69 -22.22
N GLN A 123 -25.45 -35.94 -20.93
CA GLN A 123 -25.73 -37.28 -20.41
C GLN A 123 -26.86 -37.99 -21.16
N LYS A 124 -27.97 -37.27 -21.43
CA LYS A 124 -29.12 -37.81 -22.18
C LYS A 124 -28.74 -38.19 -23.62
N THR A 125 -27.96 -37.35 -24.28
CA THR A 125 -27.49 -37.58 -25.65
C THR A 125 -26.60 -38.83 -25.69
N PHE A 126 -25.68 -38.96 -24.73
CA PHE A 126 -24.80 -40.13 -24.63
C PHE A 126 -25.56 -41.43 -24.34
N GLY A 127 -26.50 -41.43 -23.40
CA GLY A 127 -27.30 -42.64 -23.14
C GLY A 127 -28.12 -43.09 -24.36
N THR A 128 -28.56 -42.15 -25.20
CA THR A 128 -29.26 -42.45 -26.45
C THR A 128 -28.31 -43.04 -27.50
N ALA A 129 -27.10 -42.51 -27.61
CA ALA A 129 -26.06 -43.02 -28.51
C ALA A 129 -25.60 -44.43 -28.09
N GLU A 130 -25.35 -44.65 -26.80
CA GLU A 130 -25.01 -45.97 -26.24
C GLU A 130 -26.07 -47.01 -26.56
N SER A 131 -27.35 -46.70 -26.30
CA SER A 131 -28.46 -47.60 -26.57
C SER A 131 -28.59 -47.96 -28.05
N THR A 132 -28.29 -47.02 -28.95
CA THR A 132 -28.35 -47.21 -30.41
C THR A 132 -27.17 -48.05 -30.91
N LEU A 133 -25.97 -47.83 -30.36
CA LEU A 133 -24.78 -48.60 -30.71
C LEU A 133 -24.87 -50.05 -30.24
N LEU A 134 -25.43 -50.30 -29.05
CA LEU A 134 -25.64 -51.65 -28.51
C LEU A 134 -26.66 -52.48 -29.32
N GLN A 135 -27.58 -51.82 -30.03
CA GLN A 135 -28.58 -52.50 -30.87
C GLN A 135 -28.04 -52.90 -32.25
N THR A 136 -26.84 -52.44 -32.64
CA THR A 136 -26.30 -52.58 -34.00
C THR A 136 -25.04 -53.47 -34.08
N ALA A 137 -25.06 -54.68 -33.49
CA ALA A 137 -24.18 -55.84 -33.81
C ALA A 137 -22.63 -55.68 -33.63
N PRO A 138 -21.80 -56.74 -33.78
CA PRO A 138 -20.57 -56.94 -33.00
C PRO A 138 -19.40 -56.06 -33.48
N MET A 139 -19.17 -54.93 -32.80
CA MET A 139 -18.05 -54.04 -33.09
C MET A 139 -17.19 -53.81 -31.83
N GLN A 140 -15.97 -54.37 -31.91
CA GLN A 140 -14.68 -54.10 -31.25
C GLN A 140 -14.66 -53.60 -29.79
N SER A 141 -13.88 -54.33 -28.96
CA SER A 141 -13.54 -54.03 -27.55
C SER A 141 -13.18 -52.56 -27.30
N ASP A 142 -12.51 -51.92 -28.27
CA ASP A 142 -12.05 -50.54 -28.22
C ASP A 142 -13.21 -49.52 -28.01
N ILE A 143 -14.42 -49.83 -28.49
CA ILE A 143 -15.61 -48.97 -28.27
C ILE A 143 -16.13 -49.12 -26.84
N GLN A 144 -16.09 -50.34 -26.28
CA GLN A 144 -16.45 -50.56 -24.88
C GLN A 144 -15.48 -49.84 -23.95
N ASP A 145 -14.18 -49.93 -24.21
CA ASP A 145 -13.15 -49.24 -23.42
C ASP A 145 -13.33 -47.71 -23.49
N ALA A 146 -13.59 -47.16 -24.68
CA ALA A 146 -13.85 -45.73 -24.86
C ALA A 146 -15.11 -45.25 -24.12
N MET A 147 -16.19 -46.03 -24.13
CA MET A 147 -17.43 -45.71 -23.41
C MET A 147 -17.24 -45.78 -21.89
N GLN A 148 -16.41 -46.69 -21.42
CA GLN A 148 -16.10 -46.83 -19.99
C GLN A 148 -15.23 -45.68 -19.49
N GLU A 149 -14.23 -45.26 -20.27
CA GLU A 149 -13.39 -44.08 -20.01
C GLU A 149 -14.24 -42.79 -20.00
N LEU A 150 -15.16 -42.66 -20.96
CA LEU A 150 -16.07 -41.52 -21.05
C LEU A 150 -17.04 -41.46 -19.86
N THR A 151 -17.61 -42.61 -19.47
CA THR A 151 -18.49 -42.69 -18.29
C THR A 151 -17.75 -42.24 -17.04
N ARG A 152 -16.50 -42.67 -16.87
CA ARG A 152 -15.64 -42.26 -15.76
C ARG A 152 -15.37 -40.77 -15.76
N THR A 153 -15.20 -40.18 -16.94
CA THR A 153 -15.03 -38.73 -17.13
C THR A 153 -16.31 -37.95 -16.81
N LEU A 154 -17.48 -38.43 -17.22
CA LEU A 154 -18.75 -37.79 -16.88
C LEU A 154 -19.02 -37.84 -15.37
N GLN A 155 -18.61 -38.93 -14.70
CA GLN A 155 -18.71 -39.07 -13.26
C GLN A 155 -17.78 -38.13 -12.50
N SER A 156 -16.55 -37.92 -13.00
CA SER A 156 -15.62 -36.94 -12.42
C SER A 156 -16.09 -35.50 -12.64
N LEU A 157 -16.67 -35.18 -13.80
CA LEU A 157 -17.31 -33.89 -14.07
C LEU A 157 -18.52 -33.63 -13.17
N ASN A 158 -19.33 -34.66 -12.90
CA ASN A 158 -20.46 -34.53 -11.97
C ASN A 158 -19.98 -34.29 -10.53
N THR A 159 -18.92 -34.96 -10.11
CA THR A 159 -18.31 -34.75 -8.79
C THR A 159 -17.74 -33.33 -8.66
N LEU A 160 -17.14 -32.81 -9.74
CA LEU A 160 -16.67 -31.42 -9.79
C LEU A 160 -17.83 -30.43 -9.74
N ALA A 161 -18.92 -30.69 -10.45
CA ALA A 161 -20.12 -29.86 -10.43
C ALA A 161 -20.73 -29.80 -9.03
N ASP A 162 -20.90 -30.95 -8.36
CA ASP A 162 -21.37 -31.05 -6.98
C ASP A 162 -20.44 -30.33 -5.99
N TYR A 163 -19.12 -30.38 -6.23
CA TYR A 163 -18.14 -29.67 -5.42
C TYR A 163 -18.24 -28.15 -5.59
N LEU A 164 -18.40 -27.67 -6.82
CA LEU A 164 -18.55 -26.24 -7.13
C LEU A 164 -19.87 -25.68 -6.60
N GLU A 165 -20.96 -26.48 -6.62
CA GLU A 165 -22.25 -26.12 -6.03
C GLU A 165 -22.14 -25.89 -4.51
N ARG A 166 -21.32 -26.71 -3.83
CA ARG A 166 -21.09 -26.57 -2.38
C ARG A 166 -20.04 -25.51 -2.02
N HIS A 167 -19.19 -25.13 -2.97
CA HIS A 167 -18.07 -24.21 -2.77
C HIS A 167 -17.90 -23.21 -3.93
N PRO A 168 -18.83 -22.25 -4.09
CA PRO A 168 -18.77 -21.26 -5.18
C PRO A 168 -17.51 -20.38 -5.14
N GLN A 169 -16.93 -20.20 -3.94
CA GLN A 169 -15.67 -19.49 -3.74
C GLN A 169 -14.45 -20.13 -4.43
N ALA A 170 -14.51 -21.42 -4.79
CA ALA A 170 -13.44 -22.10 -5.52
C ALA A 170 -13.27 -21.60 -6.97
N LEU A 171 -14.28 -20.96 -7.55
CA LEU A 171 -14.21 -20.36 -8.89
C LEU A 171 -13.38 -19.07 -8.92
N LEU A 172 -13.42 -18.28 -7.84
CA LEU A 172 -12.74 -16.99 -7.74
C LEU A 172 -11.35 -17.10 -7.12
N PHE A 173 -11.20 -17.97 -6.12
CA PHE A 173 -9.93 -18.11 -5.38
C PHE A 173 -9.12 -19.34 -5.80
N GLY A 174 -9.64 -20.12 -6.76
CA GLY A 174 -9.11 -21.44 -7.07
C GLY A 174 -9.41 -22.46 -5.97
N LYS A 175 -9.19 -23.74 -6.27
CA LYS A 175 -9.27 -24.84 -5.30
C LYS A 175 -8.38 -24.52 -4.09
N GLN A 176 -8.98 -24.29 -2.92
CA GLN A 176 -8.24 -24.31 -1.66
C GLN A 176 -7.97 -25.77 -1.30
N GLY A 177 -6.77 -26.25 -1.61
CA GLY A 177 -6.33 -27.60 -1.27
C GLY A 177 -4.81 -27.71 -1.34
N ASP A 178 -4.24 -28.09 -0.20
CA ASP A 178 -2.83 -28.39 0.09
C ASP A 178 -1.82 -27.27 -0.15
N LYS A 179 -1.62 -26.47 0.91
CA LYS A 179 -0.27 -25.98 1.20
C LYS A 179 0.62 -27.20 1.48
N PRO A 180 1.79 -27.35 0.83
CA PRO A 180 2.80 -28.31 1.26
C PRO A 180 3.33 -28.00 2.66
#